data_AF-A0AAD7JNT4-F1
#
_entry.id   AF-A0AAD7JNT4-F1
#
_cell.length_a   1.000
_cell.length_b   1.000
_cell.length_c   1.000
_cell.angle_alpha   90.00
_cell.angle_beta   90.00
_cell.angle_gamma   90.00
#
_symmetry.space_group_name_H-M   'P 1'
#
loop_
_entity.id
_entity.type
_entity.pdbx_description
1 polymer ?
#
loop_
_entity_poly.entity_id
_entity_poly.type
_entity_poly.pdbx_seq_one_letter_code
_entity_poly.pdbx_strand_id
1 'polypeptide(L)'
;MASPFVYVPEASGSTTPYHNPYYATPQTVSTPFLPPSPLLYPSSPYTDRAHSASNSPNAFNPNSVLWPEDAPQYESAYTAGWLMRSPRQRTNSWQGPAFPPNSPFIPPKPPAFLQAQSSYFVPGHKKSKSWGNATGQPPSWVNTVNPYFNNGALLSPQTPLQIHPWLNGNAPSTTFYFDLAPTVFMPLRLIAPHPPQHTVVGAAELRELAFYPPRVALRILHPRLPFWPIDLKLPAGQAPPITLTDVLVAMHHALQQRITHADWETLTKEDAQRVTRAFTKRCRDEAVRSRVPPAQLRDREVAERNQGVKRVDFLLGKTVFKGLIRPPGDPEDCVRMVTV
;
A
#
# COMPACT_ATOMS: atom_id res chain seq x y z
N MET A 1 -36.02 -2.43 61.56
CA MET A 1 -35.57 -1.20 60.87
C MET A 1 -35.38 -1.56 59.40
N ALA A 2 -36.32 -1.12 58.55
CA ALA A 2 -36.38 -1.48 57.14
C ALA A 2 -35.49 -0.54 56.32
N SER A 3 -34.65 -1.10 55.44
CA SER A 3 -33.88 -0.37 54.44
C SER A 3 -34.77 -0.05 53.21
N PRO A 4 -34.53 1.08 52.52
CA PRO A 4 -35.27 1.38 51.30
C PRO A 4 -34.71 0.58 50.12
N PHE A 5 -35.59 -0.15 49.43
CA PHE A 5 -35.32 -0.76 48.14
C PHE A 5 -35.18 0.36 47.09
N VAL A 6 -34.02 0.44 46.44
CA VAL A 6 -33.80 1.27 45.24
C VAL A 6 -34.01 0.38 44.02
N TYR A 7 -35.05 0.69 43.25
CA TYR A 7 -35.35 0.03 41.98
C TYR A 7 -34.46 0.61 40.88
N VAL A 8 -33.64 -0.24 40.26
CA VAL A 8 -32.84 0.09 39.07
C VAL A 8 -33.42 -0.71 37.90
N PRO A 9 -34.02 -0.08 36.88
CA PRO A 9 -34.52 -0.82 35.72
C PRO A 9 -33.36 -1.28 34.82
N GLU A 10 -33.42 -2.53 34.38
CA GLU A 10 -32.54 -3.11 33.36
C GLU A 10 -32.82 -2.48 32.00
N ALA A 11 -31.82 -1.82 31.40
CA ALA A 11 -31.86 -1.38 30.01
C ALA A 11 -31.27 -2.47 29.10
N SER A 12 -32.09 -3.47 28.76
CA SER A 12 -31.78 -4.47 27.73
C SER A 12 -32.22 -3.96 26.35
N GLY A 13 -31.37 -3.14 25.73
CA GLY A 13 -31.52 -2.68 24.34
C GLY A 13 -30.58 -3.43 23.40
N SER A 14 -30.93 -4.65 23.01
CA SER A 14 -30.24 -5.39 21.94
C SER A 14 -30.63 -4.81 20.57
N THR A 15 -29.79 -3.97 19.98
CA THR A 15 -29.95 -3.54 18.57
C THR A 15 -29.35 -4.57 17.62
N THR A 16 -30.21 -5.32 16.94
CA THR A 16 -29.87 -6.19 15.80
C THR A 16 -29.59 -5.37 14.54
N PRO A 17 -28.56 -5.68 13.71
CA PRO A 17 -28.19 -4.86 12.57
C PRO A 17 -28.65 -5.44 11.23
N TYR A 18 -29.94 -5.74 11.03
CA TYR A 18 -30.44 -6.15 9.70
C TYR A 18 -31.91 -5.77 9.46
N HIS A 19 -32.15 -4.49 9.14
CA HIS A 19 -33.34 -4.13 8.39
C HIS A 19 -33.10 -2.83 7.62
N ASN A 20 -32.98 -2.94 6.31
CA ASN A 20 -33.09 -1.78 5.43
C ASN A 20 -33.88 -2.20 4.19
N PRO A 21 -35.18 -1.84 4.08
CA PRO A 21 -35.95 -2.11 2.89
C PRO A 21 -35.63 -1.08 1.80
N TYR A 22 -35.40 -1.62 0.61
CA TYR A 22 -35.36 -0.90 -0.66
C TYR A 22 -36.71 -0.20 -0.96
N TYR A 23 -36.62 0.83 -1.81
CA TYR A 23 -37.68 1.64 -2.44
C TYR A 23 -38.08 2.96 -1.76
N ALA A 24 -37.45 4.06 -2.20
CA ALA A 24 -38.16 5.31 -2.48
C ALA A 24 -37.36 6.18 -3.47
N THR A 25 -38.11 6.82 -4.37
CA THR A 25 -37.77 7.66 -5.52
C THR A 25 -36.96 8.93 -5.18
N PRO A 26 -36.26 9.54 -6.15
CA PRO A 26 -35.46 10.73 -5.91
C PRO A 26 -36.35 11.98 -5.80
N GLN A 27 -36.59 12.45 -4.59
CA GLN A 27 -37.04 13.82 -4.37
C GLN A 27 -35.86 14.77 -4.44
N THR A 28 -36.00 15.76 -5.32
CA THR A 28 -35.10 16.89 -5.53
C THR A 28 -34.78 17.58 -4.20
N VAL A 29 -33.52 17.54 -3.81
CA VAL A 29 -32.98 18.29 -2.67
C VAL A 29 -32.95 19.77 -3.05
N SER A 30 -33.99 20.53 -2.67
CA SER A 30 -33.96 21.99 -2.76
C SER A 30 -33.14 22.52 -1.58
N THR A 31 -31.90 22.92 -1.82
CA THR A 31 -31.11 23.64 -0.83
C THR A 31 -31.36 25.15 -0.97
N PRO A 32 -31.70 25.87 0.10
CA PRO A 32 -32.03 27.31 0.03
C PRO A 32 -30.79 28.24 -0.11
N PHE A 33 -29.61 27.69 -0.42
CA PHE A 33 -28.33 28.43 -0.41
C PHE A 33 -27.57 28.40 -1.75
N LEU A 34 -28.20 27.95 -2.84
CA LEU A 34 -27.64 28.05 -4.20
C LEU A 34 -28.55 28.92 -5.06
N PRO A 35 -28.11 30.11 -5.53
CA PRO A 35 -28.84 30.80 -6.59
C PRO A 35 -28.79 29.96 -7.88
N PRO A 36 -29.86 29.96 -8.70
CA PRO A 36 -29.88 29.22 -9.96
C PRO A 36 -28.80 29.77 -10.89
N SER A 37 -27.74 29.00 -11.10
CA SER A 37 -26.67 29.29 -12.05
C SER A 37 -27.08 28.83 -13.46
N PRO A 38 -27.16 29.72 -14.47
CA PRO A 38 -27.59 29.36 -15.82
C PRO A 38 -26.49 28.77 -16.73
N LEU A 39 -25.34 28.33 -16.20
CA LEU A 39 -24.13 28.13 -17.02
C LEU A 39 -23.53 26.70 -17.07
N LEU A 40 -24.27 25.65 -16.72
CA LEU A 40 -23.69 24.29 -16.65
C LEU A 40 -24.27 23.23 -17.60
N TYR A 41 -24.99 23.63 -18.64
CA TYR A 41 -25.33 22.71 -19.73
C TYR A 41 -24.89 23.29 -21.08
N PRO A 42 -24.04 22.60 -21.85
CA PRO A 42 -23.84 22.95 -23.25
C PRO A 42 -25.17 22.78 -24.00
N SER A 43 -25.51 23.77 -24.83
CA SER A 43 -26.69 23.79 -25.68
C SER A 43 -26.80 22.49 -26.46
N SER A 44 -27.90 21.75 -26.32
CA SER A 44 -28.16 20.60 -27.18
C SER A 44 -28.31 21.06 -28.63
N PRO A 45 -27.82 20.30 -29.62
CA PRO A 45 -27.79 20.71 -31.02
C PRO A 45 -29.18 20.64 -31.72
N TYR A 46 -30.28 20.60 -30.96
CA TYR A 46 -31.64 20.41 -31.49
C TYR A 46 -32.61 21.56 -31.17
N THR A 47 -32.12 22.74 -30.79
CA THR A 47 -32.98 23.93 -30.72
C THR A 47 -32.93 24.70 -32.02
N ASP A 48 -33.60 24.16 -33.03
CA ASP A 48 -33.93 24.93 -34.22
C ASP A 48 -34.96 26.01 -33.86
N ARG A 49 -34.55 27.23 -34.17
CA ARG A 49 -35.28 28.47 -34.03
C ARG A 49 -36.00 28.74 -35.35
N ALA A 50 -37.28 28.39 -35.46
CA ALA A 50 -38.24 29.13 -36.29
C ALA A 50 -39.68 28.60 -36.12
N HIS A 51 -40.63 29.54 -36.24
CA HIS A 51 -42.07 29.36 -36.49
C HIS A 51 -43.03 29.60 -35.31
N SER A 52 -43.33 30.89 -35.14
CA SER A 52 -44.67 31.49 -35.07
C SER A 52 -45.90 30.58 -35.07
N ALA A 53 -46.75 30.81 -34.04
CA ALA A 53 -48.22 30.85 -34.04
C ALA A 53 -49.02 29.79 -34.84
N SER A 54 -49.84 29.00 -34.14
CA SER A 54 -51.31 29.09 -34.22
C SER A 54 -52.00 27.91 -33.48
N ASN A 55 -53.21 28.22 -33.01
CA ASN A 55 -54.18 27.38 -32.33
C ASN A 55 -54.37 25.97 -32.90
N SER A 56 -54.47 24.95 -32.02
CA SER A 56 -55.52 23.92 -32.08
C SER A 56 -55.45 22.99 -30.84
N PRO A 57 -56.59 22.61 -30.23
CA PRO A 57 -56.65 21.70 -29.09
C PRO A 57 -56.81 20.26 -29.59
N ASN A 58 -55.92 19.35 -29.19
CA ASN A 58 -56.29 17.94 -29.04
C ASN A 58 -55.27 17.17 -28.21
N ALA A 59 -55.82 16.29 -27.39
CA ALA A 59 -55.17 15.47 -26.39
C ALA A 59 -54.02 14.63 -26.97
N PHE A 60 -52.84 14.73 -26.34
CA PHE A 60 -51.79 13.72 -26.47
C PHE A 60 -51.23 13.35 -25.10
N ASN A 61 -51.23 12.04 -24.87
CA ASN A 61 -50.84 11.31 -23.68
C ASN A 61 -49.31 11.38 -23.48
N PRO A 62 -48.78 11.88 -22.35
CA PRO A 62 -47.34 12.15 -22.18
C PRO A 62 -46.45 10.91 -21.94
N ASN A 63 -46.94 9.68 -22.15
CA ASN A 63 -46.23 8.45 -21.76
C ASN A 63 -45.90 7.46 -22.89
N SER A 64 -45.83 7.88 -24.15
CA SER A 64 -45.33 7.01 -25.22
C SER A 64 -44.27 7.69 -26.08
N VAL A 65 -43.03 7.70 -25.59
CA VAL A 65 -41.86 7.88 -26.45
C VAL A 65 -41.47 6.49 -26.96
N LEU A 66 -41.72 6.24 -28.25
CA LEU A 66 -41.12 5.14 -29.00
C LEU A 66 -39.61 5.41 -29.07
N TRP A 67 -38.85 4.63 -28.30
CA TRP A 67 -37.39 4.61 -28.40
C TRP A 67 -36.98 3.82 -29.65
N PRO A 68 -36.04 4.32 -30.48
CA PRO A 68 -35.49 3.54 -31.58
C PRO A 68 -34.73 2.33 -31.03
N GLU A 69 -35.10 1.13 -31.48
CA GLU A 69 -34.62 -0.15 -30.97
C GLU A 69 -33.23 -0.56 -31.52
N ASP A 70 -32.59 0.28 -32.33
CA ASP A 70 -31.32 -0.05 -33.02
C ASP A 70 -30.22 1.00 -32.82
N ALA A 71 -29.80 1.22 -31.57
CA ALA A 71 -28.55 1.91 -31.27
C ALA A 71 -27.47 0.87 -30.89
N PRO A 72 -26.29 0.85 -31.55
CA PRO A 72 -25.23 -0.09 -31.20
C PRO A 72 -24.79 0.14 -29.75
N GLN A 73 -24.67 -0.97 -29.02
CA GLN A 73 -24.26 -1.01 -27.62
C GLN A 73 -23.07 -0.08 -27.38
N TYR A 74 -23.28 0.95 -26.58
CA TYR A 74 -22.21 1.81 -26.10
C TYR A 74 -21.33 0.97 -25.17
N GLU A 75 -20.29 0.33 -25.73
CA GLU A 75 -19.27 -0.36 -24.96
C GLU A 75 -18.63 0.65 -24.00
N SER A 76 -18.90 0.46 -22.71
CA SER A 76 -18.26 1.22 -21.65
C SER A 76 -16.74 1.20 -21.86
N ALA A 77 -16.08 2.36 -21.75
CA ALA A 77 -14.62 2.44 -21.73
C ALA A 77 -13.97 1.58 -20.61
N TYR A 78 -14.77 1.03 -19.70
CA TYR A 78 -14.38 0.05 -18.69
C TYR A 78 -14.35 -1.41 -19.18
N THR A 79 -14.98 -1.76 -20.29
CA THR A 79 -14.95 -3.14 -20.84
C THR A 79 -13.77 -3.33 -21.81
N ALA A 80 -13.46 -2.33 -22.63
CA ALA A 80 -12.47 -2.46 -23.71
C ALA A 80 -10.99 -2.49 -23.26
N GLY A 81 -10.66 -1.92 -22.08
CA GLY A 81 -9.26 -1.76 -21.65
C GLY A 81 -8.73 -2.84 -20.69
N TRP A 82 -9.60 -3.63 -20.07
CA TRP A 82 -9.23 -4.43 -18.89
C TRP A 82 -9.04 -5.92 -19.16
N LEU A 83 -9.62 -6.45 -20.24
CA LEU A 83 -9.58 -7.88 -20.57
C LEU A 83 -8.53 -8.26 -21.64
N MET A 84 -7.84 -7.28 -22.24
CA MET A 84 -6.87 -7.51 -23.33
C MET A 84 -5.42 -7.20 -22.93
N ARG A 85 -5.03 -7.54 -21.70
CA ARG A 85 -3.68 -8.09 -21.52
C ARG A 85 -3.82 -9.60 -21.46
N SER A 86 -4.05 -10.21 -22.62
CA SER A 86 -3.79 -11.65 -22.78
C SER A 86 -2.45 -11.92 -22.11
N PRO A 87 -2.35 -12.91 -21.20
CA PRO A 87 -1.07 -13.31 -20.67
C PRO A 87 -0.19 -13.54 -21.89
N ARG A 88 0.91 -12.79 -22.00
CA ARG A 88 1.86 -12.93 -23.11
C ARG A 88 2.21 -14.41 -23.10
N GLN A 89 1.66 -15.18 -24.04
CA GLN A 89 1.96 -16.59 -24.14
C GLN A 89 3.47 -16.63 -24.25
N ARG A 90 4.12 -17.26 -23.27
CA ARG A 90 5.53 -17.59 -23.40
C ARG A 90 5.58 -18.53 -24.58
N THR A 91 5.90 -18.01 -25.75
CA THR A 91 6.31 -18.82 -26.89
C THR A 91 7.45 -19.69 -26.36
N ASN A 92 7.26 -21.00 -26.36
CA ASN A 92 8.33 -21.93 -26.03
C ASN A 92 9.56 -21.52 -26.85
N SER A 93 10.58 -21.02 -26.17
CA SER A 93 11.85 -20.71 -26.80
C SER A 93 12.37 -22.01 -27.40
N TRP A 94 12.36 -22.08 -28.74
CA TRP A 94 13.10 -23.04 -29.55
C TRP A 94 13.09 -24.49 -29.01
N GLN A 95 12.05 -25.26 -29.34
CA GLN A 95 12.14 -26.72 -29.27
C GLN A 95 12.95 -27.20 -30.48
N GLY A 96 14.27 -27.43 -30.29
CA GLY A 96 15.19 -28.03 -31.26
C GLY A 96 14.49 -29.10 -32.12
N PRO A 97 14.82 -29.28 -33.41
CA PRO A 97 14.18 -30.31 -34.20
C PRO A 97 14.42 -31.63 -33.48
N ALA A 98 13.35 -32.38 -33.19
CA ALA A 98 13.49 -33.72 -32.66
C ALA A 98 14.39 -34.50 -33.61
N PHE A 99 15.57 -34.90 -33.13
CA PHE A 99 16.50 -35.68 -33.92
C PHE A 99 15.78 -36.94 -34.42
N PRO A 100 15.77 -37.22 -35.74
CA PRO A 100 15.20 -38.46 -36.23
C PRO A 100 15.97 -39.65 -35.62
N PRO A 101 15.31 -40.78 -35.35
CA PRO A 101 15.88 -41.90 -34.61
C PRO A 101 17.10 -42.59 -35.27
N ASN A 102 17.50 -42.18 -36.48
CA ASN A 102 18.59 -42.79 -37.26
C ASN A 102 19.67 -41.78 -37.71
N SER A 103 20.17 -40.96 -36.78
CA SER A 103 21.40 -40.17 -37.02
C SER A 103 22.65 -41.02 -36.74
N PRO A 104 23.56 -41.24 -37.71
CA PRO A 104 24.83 -41.94 -37.48
C PRO A 104 25.91 -41.04 -36.84
N PHE A 105 25.57 -39.81 -36.46
CA PHE A 105 26.50 -38.90 -35.79
C PHE A 105 26.56 -39.19 -34.29
N ILE A 106 27.57 -39.98 -33.91
CA ILE A 106 28.01 -40.15 -32.52
C ILE A 106 28.65 -38.83 -32.07
N PRO A 107 28.08 -38.08 -31.10
CA PRO A 107 28.78 -36.94 -30.53
C PRO A 107 30.06 -37.43 -29.83
N PRO A 108 31.21 -36.75 -30.00
CA PRO A 108 32.44 -37.13 -29.33
C PRO A 108 32.24 -37.10 -27.82
N LYS A 109 32.66 -38.20 -27.16
CA LYS A 109 32.70 -38.32 -25.69
C LYS A 109 33.37 -37.06 -25.11
N PRO A 110 32.74 -36.35 -24.16
CA PRO A 110 33.41 -35.24 -23.50
C PRO A 110 34.68 -35.75 -22.78
N PRO A 111 35.78 -34.98 -22.79
CA PRO A 111 37.03 -35.37 -22.14
C PRO A 111 36.81 -35.58 -20.64
N ALA A 112 37.39 -36.67 -20.11
CA ALA A 112 37.19 -37.20 -18.76
C ALA A 112 37.77 -36.34 -17.61
N PHE A 113 38.01 -35.04 -17.82
CA PHE A 113 38.66 -34.16 -16.84
C PHE A 113 37.71 -33.42 -15.88
N LEU A 114 36.40 -33.69 -15.94
CA LEU A 114 35.40 -33.18 -15.00
C LEU A 114 34.68 -34.29 -14.24
N GLN A 115 35.38 -35.38 -13.92
CA GLN A 115 34.92 -36.27 -12.86
C GLN A 115 35.06 -35.52 -11.54
N ALA A 116 33.96 -34.97 -11.05
CA ALA A 116 33.83 -34.61 -9.65
C ALA A 116 34.20 -35.84 -8.83
N GLN A 117 35.35 -35.76 -8.14
CA GLN A 117 35.75 -36.78 -7.21
C GLN A 117 34.66 -36.90 -6.15
N SER A 118 33.88 -37.97 -6.26
CA SER A 118 33.09 -38.55 -5.19
C SER A 118 34.06 -38.92 -4.07
N SER A 119 34.36 -37.95 -3.21
CA SER A 119 35.07 -38.17 -1.97
C SER A 119 34.14 -38.91 -1.01
N TYR A 120 34.42 -40.21 -0.93
CA TYR A 120 34.33 -41.06 0.25
C TYR A 120 33.72 -40.40 1.50
N PHE A 121 32.59 -40.98 1.89
CA PHE A 121 32.11 -41.04 3.26
C PHE A 121 33.27 -41.11 4.26
N VAL A 122 33.46 -40.03 5.03
CA VAL A 122 34.20 -40.06 6.30
C VAL A 122 33.15 -40.12 7.42
N PRO A 123 32.91 -41.28 8.04
CA PRO A 123 32.08 -41.38 9.23
C PRO A 123 32.89 -40.82 10.40
N GLY A 124 32.66 -39.57 10.78
CA GLY A 124 33.43 -38.99 11.90
C GLY A 124 33.18 -37.54 12.26
N HIS A 125 32.51 -36.74 11.42
CA HIS A 125 32.16 -35.38 11.83
C HIS A 125 30.90 -35.42 12.68
N LYS A 126 31.12 -35.41 14.00
CA LYS A 126 30.11 -35.06 15.01
C LYS A 126 29.44 -33.78 14.54
N LYS A 127 28.25 -33.91 13.95
CA LYS A 127 27.32 -32.81 13.77
C LYS A 127 27.12 -32.24 15.17
N SER A 128 27.70 -31.07 15.41
CA SER A 128 27.40 -30.28 16.60
C SER A 128 25.89 -30.09 16.61
N LYS A 129 25.21 -30.95 17.36
CA LYS A 129 23.83 -30.74 17.77
C LYS A 129 23.89 -29.64 18.81
N SER A 130 23.99 -28.38 18.39
CA SER A 130 23.66 -27.25 19.24
C SER A 130 22.14 -27.17 19.35
N TRP A 131 21.57 -28.19 20.00
CA TRP A 131 20.30 -28.07 20.72
C TRP A 131 20.66 -27.43 22.05
N GLY A 132 20.80 -26.10 22.04
CA GLY A 132 21.16 -25.32 23.20
C GLY A 132 20.35 -24.04 23.21
N ASN A 133 19.19 -24.09 23.87
CA ASN A 133 18.64 -22.98 24.66
C ASN A 133 18.85 -21.57 24.07
N ALA A 134 18.15 -21.24 22.99
CA ALA A 134 18.05 -19.87 22.49
C ALA A 134 17.01 -19.07 23.30
N THR A 135 17.18 -19.00 24.62
CA THR A 135 16.51 -17.96 25.41
C THR A 135 17.39 -16.72 25.39
N GLY A 136 17.10 -15.80 24.46
CA GLY A 136 17.49 -14.39 24.60
C GLY A 136 18.85 -13.94 24.07
N GLN A 137 19.44 -14.59 23.05
CA GLN A 137 20.52 -13.94 22.30
C GLN A 137 19.91 -12.70 21.60
N PRO A 138 20.44 -11.48 21.84
CA PRO A 138 19.96 -10.30 21.15
C PRO A 138 20.16 -10.47 19.64
N PRO A 139 19.34 -9.82 18.79
CA PRO A 139 19.45 -9.92 17.35
C PRO A 139 20.91 -9.71 16.90
N SER A 140 21.39 -10.47 15.91
CA SER A 140 22.80 -10.43 15.49
C SER A 140 23.27 -9.02 15.07
N TRP A 141 22.34 -8.14 14.68
CA TRP A 141 22.62 -6.74 14.37
C TRP A 141 22.88 -5.86 15.60
N VAL A 142 22.55 -6.33 16.81
CA VAL A 142 22.87 -5.71 18.11
C VAL A 142 24.18 -6.29 18.70
N ASN A 143 24.71 -7.37 18.11
CA ASN A 143 25.75 -8.20 18.72
C ASN A 143 27.19 -7.70 18.53
N THR A 144 27.39 -6.46 18.07
CA THR A 144 28.74 -5.89 17.90
C THR A 144 29.33 -5.30 19.17
N VAL A 145 28.58 -5.23 20.27
CA VAL A 145 29.09 -4.73 21.55
C VAL A 145 29.07 -5.86 22.57
N ASN A 146 30.11 -6.70 22.52
CA ASN A 146 30.32 -7.76 23.49
C ASN A 146 30.65 -7.11 24.87
N PRO A 147 29.76 -7.20 25.89
CA PRO A 147 29.92 -6.47 27.14
C PRO A 147 31.08 -6.99 28.01
N TYR A 148 31.72 -8.10 27.63
CA TYR A 148 32.83 -8.70 28.36
C TYR A 148 34.21 -8.13 28.02
N PHE A 149 34.32 -7.20 27.06
CA PHE A 149 35.53 -6.39 26.88
C PHE A 149 35.46 -5.11 27.73
N ASN A 150 35.22 -5.25 29.03
CA ASN A 150 35.30 -4.16 29.99
C ASN A 150 36.75 -4.00 30.50
N ASN A 151 37.69 -3.76 29.59
CA ASN A 151 39.07 -3.41 29.94
C ASN A 151 39.17 -1.89 30.05
N GLY A 152 38.74 -1.32 31.19
CA GLY A 152 39.22 -0.06 31.80
C GLY A 152 39.43 1.20 30.95
N ALA A 153 39.02 1.21 29.68
CA ALA A 153 39.28 2.27 28.73
C ALA A 153 38.11 3.25 28.79
N LEU A 154 38.44 4.45 29.27
CA LEU A 154 37.74 5.73 29.09
C LEU A 154 36.60 5.65 28.06
N LEU A 155 35.37 5.87 28.54
CA LEU A 155 34.11 5.96 27.79
C LEU A 155 34.34 6.33 26.32
N SER A 156 34.29 5.31 25.46
CA SER A 156 34.48 5.48 24.02
C SER A 156 33.45 6.50 23.48
N PRO A 157 33.86 7.39 22.57
CA PRO A 157 33.00 8.44 22.03
C PRO A 157 31.73 7.84 21.42
N GLN A 158 30.58 8.44 21.78
CA GLN A 158 29.22 8.21 21.28
C GLN A 158 29.12 7.14 20.18
N THR A 159 28.61 5.95 20.54
CA THR A 159 28.33 4.90 19.56
C THR A 159 27.45 5.46 18.45
N PRO A 160 27.82 5.34 17.18
CA PRO A 160 27.04 5.89 16.08
C PRO A 160 25.64 5.28 16.09
N LEU A 161 24.63 6.09 15.76
CA LEU A 161 23.24 5.62 15.63
C LEU A 161 23.17 4.53 14.55
N GLN A 162 22.85 3.31 14.98
CA GLN A 162 22.58 2.18 14.11
C GLN A 162 21.06 2.07 13.89
N ILE A 163 20.67 2.00 12.62
CA ILE A 163 19.28 1.82 12.20
C ILE A 163 19.06 0.33 11.90
N HIS A 164 17.93 -0.22 12.34
CA HIS A 164 17.56 -1.61 12.07
C HIS A 164 17.73 -1.96 10.57
N PRO A 165 18.24 -3.14 10.19
CA PRO A 165 18.52 -3.48 8.78
C PRO A 165 17.36 -3.28 7.80
N TRP A 166 16.11 -3.54 8.21
CA TRP A 166 14.92 -3.29 7.37
C TRP A 166 14.54 -1.81 7.23
N LEU A 167 15.00 -0.97 8.16
CA LEU A 167 14.83 0.48 8.11
C LEU A 167 16.07 1.18 7.55
N ASN A 168 17.19 0.51 7.34
CA ASN A 168 18.44 1.17 6.95
C ASN A 168 18.44 1.49 5.45
N GLY A 169 18.31 2.77 5.10
CA GLY A 169 18.33 3.23 3.71
C GLY A 169 19.72 3.29 3.09
N ASN A 170 20.80 3.27 3.90
CA ASN A 170 22.18 3.24 3.40
C ASN A 170 22.58 1.85 2.91
N ALA A 171 22.01 0.81 3.53
CA ALA A 171 22.20 -0.60 3.16
C ALA A 171 20.82 -1.27 3.02
N PRO A 172 20.06 -0.92 1.96
CA PRO A 172 18.67 -1.36 1.82
C PRO A 172 18.60 -2.88 1.80
N SER A 173 17.78 -3.43 2.70
CA SER A 173 17.55 -4.86 2.76
C SER A 173 16.84 -5.34 1.49
N THR A 174 17.43 -6.30 0.79
CA THR A 174 16.77 -6.97 -0.36
C THR A 174 15.65 -7.91 0.06
N THR A 175 15.56 -8.22 1.36
CA THR A 175 14.57 -9.15 1.89
C THR A 175 13.34 -8.46 2.44
N PHE A 176 13.30 -7.14 2.54
CA PHE A 176 12.16 -6.40 3.07
C PHE A 176 11.43 -5.64 1.97
N TYR A 177 10.10 -5.70 1.95
CA TYR A 177 9.25 -4.99 1.01
C TYR A 177 8.06 -4.37 1.74
N PHE A 178 7.89 -3.06 1.59
CA PHE A 178 6.76 -2.36 2.19
C PHE A 178 6.24 -1.28 1.25
N ASP A 179 5.07 -1.51 0.67
CA ASP A 179 4.37 -0.53 -0.15
C ASP A 179 3.46 0.33 0.76
N LEU A 180 3.62 1.64 0.68
CA LEU A 180 2.87 2.63 1.46
C LEU A 180 1.54 3.01 0.79
N ALA A 181 1.33 2.64 -0.48
CA ALA A 181 0.12 2.95 -1.23
C ALA A 181 -1.16 2.27 -0.71
N PRO A 182 -1.16 0.96 -0.39
CA PRO A 182 -2.35 0.26 0.04
C PRO A 182 -2.92 0.80 1.35
N THR A 183 -4.24 0.77 1.49
CA THR A 183 -4.92 1.15 2.74
C THR A 183 -4.66 0.14 3.87
N VAL A 184 -4.33 -1.10 3.51
CA VAL A 184 -4.02 -2.18 4.45
C VAL A 184 -2.53 -2.16 4.79
N PHE A 185 -2.22 -2.12 6.09
CA PHE A 185 -0.85 -2.23 6.59
C PHE A 185 -0.35 -3.67 6.42
N MET A 186 0.58 -3.89 5.48
CA MET A 186 1.09 -5.23 5.18
C MET A 186 2.58 -5.21 4.79
N PRO A 187 3.50 -5.08 5.77
CA PRO A 187 4.92 -5.28 5.52
C PRO A 187 5.20 -6.73 5.13
N LEU A 188 6.00 -6.93 4.09
CA LEU A 188 6.34 -8.23 3.53
C LEU A 188 7.84 -8.50 3.63
N ARG A 189 8.20 -9.77 3.84
CA ARG A 189 9.57 -10.29 3.76
C ARG A 189 9.69 -11.30 2.63
N LEU A 190 10.75 -11.20 1.84
CA LEU A 190 11.15 -12.18 0.84
C LEU A 190 11.77 -13.41 1.53
N ILE A 191 11.19 -14.60 1.32
CA ILE A 191 11.69 -15.88 1.84
C ILE A 191 12.63 -16.52 0.83
N ALA A 192 12.24 -16.52 -0.45
CA ALA A 192 12.99 -17.15 -1.53
C ALA A 192 13.10 -16.18 -2.71
N PRO A 193 14.27 -16.04 -3.34
CA PRO A 193 14.46 -15.13 -4.48
C PRO A 193 13.88 -15.68 -5.78
N HIS A 194 13.86 -17.00 -5.98
CA HIS A 194 13.48 -17.63 -7.25
C HIS A 194 12.66 -18.92 -7.03
N PRO A 195 11.33 -18.92 -7.28
CA PRO A 195 10.49 -17.74 -7.55
C PRO A 195 10.42 -16.81 -6.34
N PRO A 196 10.18 -15.49 -6.53
CA PRO A 196 10.04 -14.56 -5.42
C PRO A 196 8.82 -14.94 -4.58
N GLN A 197 9.06 -15.38 -3.35
CA GLN A 197 8.03 -15.70 -2.38
C GLN A 197 8.07 -14.69 -1.24
N HIS A 198 6.95 -14.02 -1.01
CA HIS A 198 6.80 -13.05 0.06
C HIS A 198 5.90 -13.62 1.16
N THR A 199 6.27 -13.36 2.42
CA THR A 199 5.43 -13.61 3.59
C THR A 199 5.16 -12.32 4.33
N VAL A 200 4.06 -12.23 5.04
CA VAL A 200 3.82 -11.13 5.98
C VAL A 200 4.83 -11.22 7.12
N VAL A 201 5.39 -10.08 7.51
CA VAL A 201 6.34 -9.99 8.63
C VAL A 201 5.61 -10.35 9.94
N GLY A 202 6.24 -11.19 10.76
CA GLY A 202 5.63 -11.67 12.00
C GLY A 202 5.59 -10.59 13.10
N ALA A 203 4.61 -10.69 14.00
CA ALA A 203 4.46 -9.73 15.11
C ALA A 203 5.69 -9.71 16.05
N ALA A 204 6.41 -10.83 16.20
CA ALA A 204 7.63 -10.87 17.01
C ALA A 204 8.76 -10.04 16.39
N GLU A 205 8.92 -10.11 15.07
CA GLU A 205 9.94 -9.36 14.32
C GLU A 205 9.63 -7.86 14.33
N LEU A 206 8.34 -7.50 14.19
CA LEU A 206 7.92 -6.09 14.25
C LEU A 206 8.09 -5.46 15.66
N ARG A 207 8.27 -6.26 16.72
CA ARG A 207 8.56 -5.77 18.09
C ARG A 207 10.05 -5.52 18.33
N GLU A 208 10.92 -5.84 17.36
CA GLU A 208 12.34 -5.51 17.46
C GLU A 208 12.56 -3.99 17.53
N LEU A 209 13.65 -3.59 18.18
CA LEU A 209 14.04 -2.19 18.30
C LEU A 209 14.32 -1.60 16.91
N ALA A 210 13.81 -0.40 16.64
CA ALA A 210 14.09 0.27 15.38
C ALA A 210 15.51 0.87 15.32
N PHE A 211 16.08 1.19 16.48
CA PHE A 211 17.36 1.92 16.60
C PHE A 211 18.21 1.36 17.73
N TYR A 212 19.53 1.49 17.55
CA TYR A 212 20.52 1.28 18.59
C TYR A 212 21.53 2.46 18.60
N PRO A 213 21.74 3.18 19.72
CA PRO A 213 21.05 3.02 21.01
C PRO A 213 19.53 3.24 20.91
N PRO A 214 18.73 2.67 21.84
CA PRO A 214 17.27 2.81 21.82
C PRO A 214 16.83 4.28 21.93
N ARG A 215 15.79 4.67 21.18
CA ARG A 215 15.25 6.04 21.13
C ARG A 215 13.79 6.04 21.58
N VAL A 216 13.36 7.15 22.18
CA VAL A 216 11.96 7.38 22.61
C VAL A 216 11.25 8.47 21.80
N ALA A 217 12.02 9.23 21.02
CA ALA A 217 11.52 10.22 20.09
C ALA A 217 12.24 10.08 18.74
N LEU A 218 11.51 10.32 17.65
CA LEU A 218 12.01 10.30 16.29
C LEU A 218 11.17 11.24 15.42
N ARG A 219 11.82 12.00 14.55
CA ARG A 219 11.18 12.79 13.51
C ARG A 219 11.59 12.27 12.14
N ILE A 220 10.61 11.79 11.37
CA ILE A 220 10.84 11.29 10.02
C ILE A 220 10.41 12.37 9.03
N LEU A 221 11.31 12.75 8.13
CA LEU A 221 11.06 13.69 7.05
C LEU A 221 11.07 12.97 5.71
N HIS A 222 10.25 13.41 4.76
CA HIS A 222 10.35 12.96 3.38
C HIS A 222 10.74 14.13 2.47
N PRO A 223 11.70 13.98 1.54
CA PRO A 223 12.15 15.10 0.69
C PRO A 223 11.05 15.78 -0.12
N ARG A 224 10.01 15.03 -0.51
CA ARG A 224 8.83 15.58 -1.22
C ARG A 224 7.72 16.11 -0.30
N LEU A 225 7.79 15.83 1.00
CA LEU A 225 6.76 16.18 1.98
C LEU A 225 7.38 16.91 3.20
N PRO A 226 8.15 17.99 3.00
CA PRO A 226 8.82 18.66 4.11
C PRO A 226 7.83 19.28 5.12
N PHE A 227 6.62 19.61 4.67
CA PHE A 227 5.56 20.24 5.47
C PHE A 227 4.79 19.27 6.37
N TRP A 228 4.93 17.95 6.15
CA TRP A 228 4.26 16.91 6.96
C TRP A 228 5.30 16.00 7.61
N PRO A 229 6.06 16.52 8.60
CA PRO A 229 6.93 15.68 9.40
C PRO A 229 6.11 14.61 10.13
N ILE A 230 6.70 13.43 10.29
CA ILE A 230 6.11 12.35 11.06
C ILE A 230 6.84 12.33 12.40
N ASP A 231 6.21 12.90 13.42
CA ASP A 231 6.75 12.96 14.77
C ASP A 231 6.29 11.76 15.59
N LEU A 232 7.23 10.91 15.95
CA LEU A 232 7.06 9.82 16.91
C LEU A 232 7.59 10.29 18.25
N LYS A 233 6.72 10.40 19.24
CA LYS A 233 7.09 10.72 20.62
C LYS A 233 6.33 9.81 21.56
N LEU A 234 7.07 8.96 22.26
CA LEU A 234 6.48 8.11 23.30
C LEU A 234 6.38 8.88 24.63
N PRO A 235 5.36 8.61 25.46
CA PRO A 235 5.15 9.34 26.70
C PRO A 235 6.34 9.19 27.65
N ALA A 236 6.74 10.30 28.27
CA ALA A 236 7.88 10.32 29.19
C ALA A 236 7.58 9.48 30.44
N GLY A 237 8.59 8.74 30.93
CA GLY A 237 8.59 8.16 32.28
C GLY A 237 8.60 6.65 32.38
N GLN A 238 8.25 5.91 31.32
CA GLN A 238 8.33 4.44 31.29
C GLN A 238 8.07 3.83 29.91
N ALA A 239 8.00 4.64 28.86
CA ALA A 239 7.65 4.12 27.55
C ALA A 239 8.72 3.14 27.05
N PRO A 240 8.30 2.00 26.46
CA PRO A 240 9.23 1.12 25.77
C PRO A 240 9.95 1.91 24.67
N PRO A 241 11.19 1.56 24.31
CA PRO A 241 11.86 2.17 23.18
C PRO A 241 11.09 1.96 21.87
N ILE A 242 11.30 2.85 20.90
CA ILE A 242 10.66 2.80 19.58
C ILE A 242 10.98 1.48 18.88
N THR A 243 9.93 0.76 18.50
CA THR A 243 10.01 -0.52 17.77
C THR A 243 9.82 -0.33 16.27
N LEU A 244 10.09 -1.38 15.48
CA LEU A 244 9.78 -1.41 14.05
C LEU A 244 8.31 -1.15 13.76
N THR A 245 7.41 -1.72 14.58
CA THR A 245 5.96 -1.53 14.45
C THR A 245 5.63 -0.04 14.51
N ASP A 246 6.13 0.66 15.53
CA ASP A 246 5.83 2.07 15.76
C ASP A 246 6.24 2.93 14.56
N VAL A 247 7.45 2.68 14.03
CA VAL A 247 7.99 3.40 12.87
C VAL A 247 7.16 3.14 11.61
N LEU A 248 6.92 1.86 11.27
CA LEU A 248 6.21 1.49 10.05
C LEU A 248 4.74 1.92 10.08
N VAL A 249 4.06 1.77 11.21
CA VAL A 249 2.66 2.16 11.39
C VAL A 249 2.52 3.68 11.34
N ALA A 250 3.40 4.43 12.00
CA ALA A 250 3.35 5.89 11.96
C ALA A 250 3.57 6.43 10.54
N MET A 251 4.51 5.86 9.78
CA MET A 251 4.71 6.21 8.37
C MET A 251 3.47 5.92 7.52
N HIS A 252 2.91 4.72 7.65
CA HIS A 252 1.72 4.32 6.91
C HIS A 252 0.53 5.23 7.23
N HIS A 253 0.23 5.40 8.52
CA HIS A 253 -0.88 6.23 8.97
C HIS A 253 -0.73 7.68 8.53
N ALA A 254 0.46 8.29 8.70
CA ALA A 254 0.70 9.67 8.33
C ALA A 254 0.54 9.92 6.81
N LEU A 255 0.97 8.96 5.97
CA LEU A 255 0.82 9.07 4.52
C LEU A 255 -0.59 8.77 4.02
N GLN A 256 -1.37 8.00 4.77
CA GLN A 256 -2.77 7.70 4.45
C GLN A 256 -3.74 8.85 4.83
N GLN A 257 -3.27 9.89 5.52
CA GLN A 257 -4.06 11.08 5.83
C GLN A 257 -4.47 11.83 4.57
N ARG A 258 -5.72 12.34 4.56
CA ARG A 258 -6.24 13.23 3.52
C ARG A 258 -5.51 14.57 3.57
N ILE A 259 -5.28 15.18 2.42
CA ILE A 259 -4.78 16.56 2.35
C ILE A 259 -5.92 17.55 2.59
N THR A 260 -5.56 18.78 2.97
CA THR A 260 -6.51 19.89 3.04
C THR A 260 -6.59 20.65 1.71
N HIS A 261 -7.60 21.51 1.54
CA HIS A 261 -7.71 22.36 0.35
C HIS A 261 -6.56 23.37 0.26
N ALA A 262 -6.15 23.93 1.41
CA ALA A 262 -5.01 24.83 1.48
C ALA A 262 -3.72 24.15 0.97
N ASP A 263 -3.48 22.90 1.36
CA ASP A 263 -2.35 22.12 0.86
C ASP A 263 -2.37 21.97 -0.67
N TRP A 264 -3.56 21.74 -1.24
CA TRP A 264 -3.76 21.62 -2.68
C TRP A 264 -3.48 22.93 -3.41
N GLU A 265 -3.91 24.07 -2.86
CA GLU A 265 -3.68 25.40 -3.44
C GLU A 265 -2.20 25.80 -3.49
N THR A 266 -1.36 25.25 -2.61
CA THR A 266 0.10 25.49 -2.66
C THR A 266 0.79 24.84 -3.86
N LEU A 267 0.12 23.90 -4.54
CA LEU A 267 0.69 23.18 -5.67
C LEU A 267 0.76 24.04 -6.93
N THR A 268 1.86 23.90 -7.67
CA THR A 268 1.92 24.37 -9.05
C THR A 268 0.91 23.60 -9.91
N LYS A 269 0.44 24.18 -11.02
CA LYS A 269 -0.47 23.50 -11.96
C LYS A 269 0.10 22.16 -12.45
N GLU A 270 1.41 22.09 -12.68
CA GLU A 270 2.09 20.88 -13.10
C GLU A 270 2.09 19.80 -12.01
N ASP A 271 2.41 20.17 -10.77
CA ASP A 271 2.40 19.23 -9.66
C ASP A 271 0.98 18.75 -9.33
N ALA A 272 -0.01 19.63 -9.37
CA ALA A 272 -1.42 19.26 -9.22
C ALA A 272 -1.84 18.21 -10.26
N GLN A 273 -1.42 18.35 -11.53
CA GLN A 273 -1.68 17.33 -12.56
C GLN A 273 -0.98 16.00 -12.24
N ARG A 274 0.28 16.03 -11.79
CA ARG A 274 1.03 14.82 -11.42
C ARG A 274 0.40 14.11 -10.22
N VAL A 275 -0.01 14.84 -9.19
CA VAL A 275 -0.72 14.29 -8.03
C VAL A 275 -2.08 13.73 -8.45
N THR A 276 -2.83 14.41 -9.32
CA THR A 276 -4.11 13.90 -9.86
C THR A 276 -3.94 12.55 -10.57
N ARG A 277 -2.87 12.40 -11.37
CA ARG A 277 -2.53 11.13 -12.03
C ARG A 277 -2.19 10.05 -11.01
N ALA A 278 -1.37 10.37 -10.01
CA ALA A 278 -1.00 9.45 -8.94
C ALA A 278 -2.21 8.99 -8.12
N PHE A 279 -3.10 9.91 -7.75
CA PHE A 279 -4.37 9.65 -7.07
C PHE A 279 -5.28 8.71 -7.88
N THR A 280 -5.47 9.01 -9.18
CA THR A 280 -6.30 8.19 -10.06
C THR A 280 -5.75 6.77 -10.19
N LYS A 281 -4.41 6.65 -10.34
CA LYS A 281 -3.71 5.37 -10.37
C LYS A 281 -3.88 4.61 -9.05
N ARG A 282 -3.72 5.26 -7.90
CA ARG A 282 -3.89 4.66 -6.58
C ARG A 282 -5.30 4.09 -6.39
N CYS A 283 -6.34 4.87 -6.68
CA CYS A 283 -7.73 4.41 -6.52
C CYS A 283 -8.01 3.14 -7.34
N ARG A 284 -7.50 3.12 -8.57
CA ARG A 284 -7.59 1.97 -9.47
C ARG A 284 -6.81 0.76 -8.96
N ASP A 285 -5.56 0.95 -8.57
CA ASP A 285 -4.70 -0.12 -8.06
C ASP A 285 -5.29 -0.72 -6.76
N GLU A 286 -5.88 0.10 -5.90
CA GLU A 286 -6.51 -0.34 -4.66
C GLU A 286 -7.79 -1.15 -4.90
N ALA A 287 -8.61 -0.75 -5.88
CA ALA A 287 -9.76 -1.54 -6.30
C ALA A 287 -9.33 -2.94 -6.76
N VAL A 288 -8.26 -3.04 -7.56
CA VAL A 288 -7.73 -4.33 -8.01
C VAL A 288 -7.17 -5.16 -6.84
N ARG A 289 -6.44 -4.53 -5.91
CA ARG A 289 -5.84 -5.21 -4.74
C ARG A 289 -6.87 -5.77 -3.77
N SER A 290 -8.05 -5.17 -3.69
CA SER A 290 -9.12 -5.59 -2.79
C SER A 290 -9.71 -6.98 -3.12
N ARG A 291 -9.35 -7.57 -4.28
CA ARG A 291 -9.79 -8.91 -4.74
C ARG A 291 -11.31 -9.06 -4.84
N VAL A 292 -12.01 -7.95 -5.00
CA VAL A 292 -13.47 -7.92 -5.16
C VAL A 292 -13.79 -8.37 -6.61
N PRO A 293 -14.93 -9.06 -6.87
CA PRO A 293 -15.31 -9.49 -8.22
C PRO A 293 -15.31 -8.34 -9.25
N PRO A 294 -15.04 -8.62 -10.55
CA PRO A 294 -14.96 -7.60 -11.59
C PRO A 294 -16.18 -6.66 -11.66
N ALA A 295 -17.37 -7.17 -11.40
CA ALA A 295 -18.62 -6.38 -11.39
C ALA A 295 -18.65 -5.25 -10.34
N GLN A 296 -17.88 -5.39 -9.25
CA GLN A 296 -17.87 -4.46 -8.11
C GLN A 296 -16.59 -3.60 -8.06
N LEU A 297 -15.67 -3.77 -9.02
CA LEU A 297 -14.43 -2.97 -9.07
C LEU A 297 -14.71 -1.48 -9.19
N ARG A 298 -15.75 -1.10 -9.95
CA ARG A 298 -16.17 0.30 -10.12
C ARG A 298 -16.63 0.90 -8.79
N ASP A 299 -17.46 0.19 -8.04
CA ASP A 299 -17.96 0.66 -6.74
C ASP A 299 -16.82 0.82 -5.73
N ARG A 300 -15.86 -0.11 -5.76
CA ARG A 300 -14.66 0.00 -4.92
C ARG A 300 -13.77 1.18 -5.32
N GLU A 301 -13.57 1.40 -6.62
CA GLU A 301 -12.82 2.57 -7.11
C GLU A 301 -13.52 3.88 -6.71
N VAL A 302 -14.86 3.94 -6.82
CA VAL A 302 -15.65 5.11 -6.38
C VAL A 302 -15.52 5.33 -4.88
N ALA A 303 -15.58 4.27 -4.07
CA ALA A 303 -15.37 4.35 -2.63
C ALA A 303 -13.98 4.89 -2.27
N GLU A 304 -12.93 4.47 -2.99
CA GLU A 304 -11.58 5.00 -2.80
C GLU A 304 -11.44 6.45 -3.27
N ARG A 305 -12.11 6.84 -4.36
CA ARG A 305 -12.13 8.23 -4.84
C ARG A 305 -12.83 9.15 -3.84
N ASN A 306 -13.88 8.69 -3.17
CA ASN A 306 -14.59 9.43 -2.13
C ASN A 306 -13.71 9.69 -0.88
N GLN A 307 -12.58 8.99 -0.74
CA GLN A 307 -11.60 9.31 0.28
C GLN A 307 -10.73 10.52 -0.05
N GLY A 308 -10.80 11.03 -1.29
CA GLY A 308 -10.03 12.18 -1.74
C GLY A 308 -8.53 11.89 -1.85
N VAL A 309 -7.78 12.96 -2.11
CA VAL A 309 -6.32 12.90 -2.26
C VAL A 309 -5.67 12.70 -0.91
N LYS A 310 -4.71 11.77 -0.84
CA LYS A 310 -3.95 11.45 0.37
C LYS A 310 -2.50 11.94 0.23
N ARG A 311 -1.80 12.11 1.34
CA ARG A 311 -0.38 12.52 1.33
C ARG A 311 0.51 11.55 0.54
N VAL A 312 0.17 10.25 0.52
CA VAL A 312 0.87 9.25 -0.31
C VAL A 312 0.83 9.57 -1.81
N ASP A 313 -0.20 10.29 -2.30
CA ASP A 313 -0.33 10.65 -3.72
C ASP A 313 0.74 11.67 -4.15
N PHE A 314 1.30 12.45 -3.21
CA PHE A 314 2.41 13.39 -3.45
C PHE A 314 3.76 12.68 -3.65
N LEU A 315 3.83 11.38 -3.37
CA LEU A 315 4.99 10.55 -3.71
C LEU A 315 5.04 10.20 -5.21
N LEU A 316 4.00 10.58 -5.98
CA LEU A 316 3.95 10.42 -7.44
C LEU A 316 4.16 8.97 -7.91
N GLY A 317 3.65 8.00 -7.13
CA GLY A 317 3.78 6.58 -7.42
C GLY A 317 5.06 5.92 -6.89
N LYS A 318 5.98 6.68 -6.29
CA LYS A 318 7.15 6.16 -5.57
C LYS A 318 6.79 5.78 -4.14
N THR A 319 5.94 4.76 -4.00
CA THR A 319 5.32 4.40 -2.73
C THR A 319 6.01 3.24 -2.02
N VAL A 320 7.00 2.60 -2.64
CA VAL A 320 7.74 1.51 -2.02
C VAL A 320 8.79 2.10 -1.08
N PHE A 321 8.70 1.76 0.19
CA PHE A 321 9.67 2.16 1.21
C PHE A 321 11.00 1.44 0.99
N LYS A 322 12.08 2.22 0.88
CA LYS A 322 13.45 1.72 0.70
C LYS A 322 14.27 1.76 1.99
N GLY A 323 13.93 2.67 2.91
CA GLY A 323 14.62 2.84 4.18
C GLY A 323 14.61 4.27 4.70
N LEU A 324 15.33 4.46 5.80
CA LEU A 324 15.60 5.71 6.50
C LEU A 324 17.10 6.00 6.41
N ILE A 325 17.44 7.24 6.10
CA ILE A 325 18.82 7.72 6.08
C ILE A 325 18.98 8.83 7.11
N ARG A 326 20.12 8.86 7.80
CA ARG A 326 20.52 9.99 8.63
C ARG A 326 21.41 10.90 7.78
N PRO A 327 20.90 12.04 7.29
CA PRO A 327 21.74 12.98 6.56
C PRO A 327 22.74 13.66 7.52
N PRO A 328 23.93 14.03 7.02
CA PRO A 328 24.89 14.76 7.84
C PRO A 328 24.35 16.15 8.19
N GLY A 329 24.43 16.55 9.45
CA GLY A 329 24.05 17.87 9.94
C GLY A 329 22.60 18.01 10.44
N ASP A 330 21.72 17.04 10.18
CA ASP A 330 20.38 17.03 10.82
C ASP A 330 20.51 16.62 12.31
N PRO A 331 19.59 17.06 13.18
CA PRO A 331 19.60 16.69 14.60
C PRO A 331 19.52 15.18 14.78
N GLU A 332 20.03 14.69 15.91
CA GLU A 332 20.18 13.24 16.17
C GLU A 332 18.91 12.41 15.99
N ASP A 333 17.76 13.01 16.31
CA ASP A 333 16.45 12.36 16.27
C ASP A 333 15.75 12.54 14.93
N CYS A 334 16.41 13.14 13.93
CA CYS A 334 15.85 13.39 12.61
C CYS A 334 16.40 12.42 11.57
N VAL A 335 15.50 11.74 10.87
CA VAL A 335 15.82 10.80 9.79
C VAL A 335 15.00 11.12 8.55
N ARG A 336 15.53 10.80 7.37
CA ARG A 336 14.85 11.01 6.09
C ARG A 336 14.39 9.68 5.50
N MET A 337 13.11 9.60 5.19
CA MET A 337 12.53 8.47 4.47
C MET A 337 12.90 8.53 3.00
N VAL A 338 13.30 7.37 2.46
CA VAL A 338 13.60 7.16 1.04
C VAL A 338 12.55 6.20 0.48
N THR A 339 11.93 6.59 -0.63
CA THR A 339 11.02 5.75 -1.40
C THR A 339 11.45 5.62 -2.85
N VAL A 340 11.03 4.55 -3.51
CA VAL A 340 11.34 4.24 -4.92
C VAL A 340 10.10 4.01 -5.76
#